data_AF-A0A1G0CPY4-F1
#
_entry.id   AF-A0A1G0CPY4-F1
#
_cell.length_a   1.000
_cell.length_b   1.000
_cell.length_c   1.000
_cell.angle_alpha   90.00
_cell.angle_beta   90.00
_cell.angle_gamma   90.00
#
_symmetry.space_group_name_H-M   'P 1'
#
loop_
_entity.id
_entity.type
_entity.pdbx_description
1 polymer ?
#
loop_
_entity_poly.entity_id
_entity_poly.type
_entity_poly.pdbx_seq_one_letter_code
_entity_poly.pdbx_strand_id
1 'polypeptide(L)'
;MKYVDEFRDGALARNIAANIAREADPRRVYRLMEFCGGHTHAISRYGIADLLPDNVRMIHGPGCPVCVLPAGRVENGIQLAQMPGLILCCYGDMLRVPAAGGMSLLKAKACGADVRMVYSSADAVKIAQENPQRQVVFFAIGFETTTPPTAVAILQAQALGLTNFSVFCNHVLTPSAIAHILQSPEVRRLGLVALDGFIGPAHVSIVIGSRPYEYFAEEFQKPVVIAGFEPLDVMQAILMLVRQLNEGRAEVENEFSRAVTRDGNVKAQLLVAEVFELRRVFEWRGLGLVPYSALRIKAQYAEFDAESRFRIPAVSIADNKACECGAILRGVKRPQDCKLFGTVCTPDNPVGSCMVSSEGACAAHYCYGRLREAA
;
A
#
# COMPACT_ATOMS: atom_id res chain seq x y z
N MET A 1 18.68 14.72 11.32
CA MET A 1 17.71 13.79 11.95
C MET A 1 18.51 12.86 12.84
N LYS A 2 18.14 12.71 14.11
CA LYS A 2 18.78 11.71 14.99
C LYS A 2 18.59 10.32 14.35
N TYR A 3 19.62 9.47 14.34
CA TYR A 3 19.64 8.09 13.83
C TYR A 3 19.73 7.85 12.30
N VAL A 4 19.61 8.86 11.44
CA VAL A 4 19.68 8.62 9.97
C VAL A 4 21.06 8.18 9.50
N ASP A 5 22.12 8.74 10.05
CA ASP A 5 23.49 8.39 9.65
C ASP A 5 23.89 7.00 10.17
N GLU A 6 23.45 6.64 11.39
CA GLU A 6 23.73 5.34 12.02
C GLU A 6 23.01 4.19 11.29
N PHE A 7 21.75 4.39 10.88
CA PHE A 7 20.97 3.37 10.14
C PHE A 7 21.23 3.34 8.62
N ARG A 8 22.20 4.13 8.14
CA ARG A 8 22.65 4.16 6.73
C ARG A 8 24.15 3.88 6.58
N ASP A 9 24.80 3.39 7.64
CA ASP A 9 26.22 3.07 7.61
C ASP A 9 26.52 1.91 6.65
N GLY A 10 27.32 2.18 5.62
CA GLY A 10 27.67 1.20 4.59
C GLY A 10 28.59 0.07 5.07
N ALA A 11 29.39 0.28 6.12
CA ALA A 11 30.21 -0.77 6.72
C ALA A 11 29.34 -1.74 7.52
N LEU A 12 28.38 -1.23 8.30
CA LEU A 12 27.39 -2.06 8.98
C LEU A 12 26.53 -2.83 7.97
N ALA A 13 26.09 -2.19 6.88
CA ALA A 13 25.34 -2.88 5.83
C ALA A 13 26.11 -4.08 5.26
N ARG A 14 27.41 -3.91 4.95
CA ARG A 14 28.27 -5.01 4.48
C ARG A 14 28.42 -6.12 5.52
N ASN A 15 28.52 -5.79 6.80
CA ASN A 15 28.59 -6.78 7.87
C ASN A 15 27.28 -7.59 7.99
N ILE A 16 26.11 -6.94 7.89
CA ILE A 16 24.82 -7.63 7.90
C ILE A 16 24.68 -8.51 6.66
N ALA A 17 25.05 -8.02 5.46
CA ALA A 17 25.07 -8.82 4.23
C ALA A 17 25.93 -10.08 4.37
N ALA A 18 27.13 -9.94 4.94
CA ALA A 18 28.02 -11.07 5.18
C ALA A 18 27.41 -12.09 6.17
N ASN A 19 26.68 -11.62 7.17
CA ASN A 19 25.96 -12.52 8.09
C ASN A 19 24.78 -13.22 7.40
N ILE A 20 24.00 -12.52 6.58
CA ILE A 20 22.94 -13.13 5.76
C ILE A 20 23.53 -14.22 4.86
N ALA A 21 24.64 -13.93 4.18
CA ALA A 21 25.31 -14.90 3.31
C ALA A 21 25.84 -16.13 4.06
N ARG A 22 26.31 -15.96 5.30
CA ARG A 22 26.79 -17.06 6.14
C ARG A 22 25.64 -17.95 6.63
N GLU A 23 24.49 -17.36 6.90
CA GLU A 23 23.37 -18.07 7.52
C GLU A 23 22.37 -18.63 6.50
N ALA A 24 22.29 -18.07 5.29
CA ALA A 24 21.44 -18.61 4.24
C ALA A 24 21.91 -20.03 3.82
N ASP A 25 21.11 -21.05 4.12
CA ASP A 25 21.33 -22.42 3.61
C ASP A 25 21.36 -22.40 2.07
N PRO A 26 22.49 -22.77 1.43
CA PRO A 26 22.64 -22.73 -0.02
C PRO A 26 21.70 -23.69 -0.77
N ARG A 27 21.09 -24.67 -0.07
CA ARG A 27 20.12 -25.62 -0.64
C ARG A 27 18.69 -25.09 -0.61
N ARG A 28 18.44 -23.98 0.08
CA ARG A 28 17.13 -23.34 0.20
C ARG A 28 17.08 -22.07 -0.63
N VAL A 29 15.93 -21.81 -1.25
CA VAL A 29 15.59 -20.51 -1.84
C VAL A 29 14.59 -19.82 -0.92
N TYR A 30 14.96 -18.67 -0.37
CA TYR A 30 14.14 -17.84 0.51
C TYR A 30 13.36 -16.85 -0.36
N ARG A 31 12.03 -16.86 -0.24
CA ARG A 31 11.15 -15.94 -0.95
C ARG A 31 10.45 -15.05 0.07
N LEU A 32 11.01 -13.88 0.29
CA LEU A 32 10.59 -12.94 1.32
C LEU A 32 9.78 -11.81 0.69
N MET A 33 8.52 -11.65 1.11
CA MET A 33 7.66 -10.58 0.60
C MET A 33 7.69 -9.38 1.54
N GLU A 34 7.94 -8.18 1.01
CA GLU A 34 7.63 -6.95 1.73
C GLU A 34 6.20 -6.50 1.42
N PHE A 35 5.52 -5.96 2.43
CA PHE A 35 4.17 -5.40 2.28
C PHE A 35 4.17 -3.90 2.61
N CYS A 36 5.08 -3.13 2.05
CA CYS A 36 5.07 -1.69 2.25
C CYS A 36 5.79 -0.95 1.13
N GLY A 37 5.11 0.01 0.50
CA GLY A 37 5.71 0.89 -0.50
C GLY A 37 7.01 1.56 -0.06
N GLY A 38 7.13 1.92 1.22
CA GLY A 38 8.37 2.43 1.80
C GLY A 38 9.51 1.41 1.82
N HIS A 39 9.22 0.14 2.08
CA HIS A 39 10.19 -0.96 1.97
C HIS A 39 10.56 -1.23 0.52
N THR A 40 9.58 -1.27 -0.41
CA THR A 40 9.84 -1.33 -1.86
C THR A 40 10.82 -0.24 -2.29
N HIS A 41 10.59 0.99 -1.83
CA HIS A 41 11.42 2.14 -2.13
C HIS A 41 12.83 2.00 -1.52
N ALA A 42 12.94 1.62 -0.25
CA ALA A 42 14.22 1.43 0.43
C ALA A 42 15.06 0.34 -0.25
N ILE A 43 14.47 -0.83 -0.53
CA ILE A 43 15.15 -1.94 -1.21
C ILE A 43 15.70 -1.49 -2.57
N SER A 44 14.88 -0.79 -3.36
CA SER A 44 15.27 -0.34 -4.69
C SER A 44 16.31 0.79 -4.65
N ARG A 45 16.06 1.81 -3.84
CA ARG A 45 16.91 3.02 -3.74
C ARG A 45 18.31 2.68 -3.25
N TYR A 46 18.41 1.85 -2.22
CA TYR A 46 19.67 1.49 -1.59
C TYR A 46 20.32 0.23 -2.18
N GLY A 47 19.68 -0.44 -3.14
CA GLY A 47 20.23 -1.66 -3.75
C GLY A 47 20.36 -2.80 -2.75
N ILE A 48 19.42 -2.92 -1.80
CA ILE A 48 19.50 -3.97 -0.77
C ILE A 48 19.52 -5.35 -1.40
N ALA A 49 18.72 -5.57 -2.45
CA ALA A 49 18.68 -6.83 -3.19
C ALA A 49 20.06 -7.22 -3.77
N ASP A 50 20.89 -6.24 -4.13
CA ASP A 50 22.23 -6.47 -4.71
C ASP A 50 23.25 -6.94 -3.65
N LEU A 51 22.94 -6.75 -2.36
CA LEU A 51 23.76 -7.19 -1.23
C LEU A 51 23.37 -8.58 -0.72
N LEU A 52 22.27 -9.15 -1.23
CA LEU A 52 21.76 -10.44 -0.78
C LEU A 52 22.36 -11.58 -1.63
N PRO A 53 22.51 -12.78 -1.05
CA PRO A 53 22.79 -13.98 -1.83
C PRO A 53 21.69 -14.26 -2.87
N ASP A 54 22.05 -14.85 -4.02
CA ASP A 54 21.11 -15.17 -5.11
C ASP A 54 19.90 -16.05 -4.70
N ASN A 55 20.08 -16.85 -3.65
CA ASN A 55 19.03 -17.69 -3.10
C ASN A 55 18.09 -16.95 -2.13
N VAL A 56 18.34 -15.68 -1.80
CA VAL A 56 17.42 -14.82 -1.03
C VAL A 56 16.75 -13.82 -1.96
N ARG A 57 15.47 -14.07 -2.24
CA ARG A 57 14.67 -13.31 -3.21
C ARG A 57 13.67 -12.41 -2.51
N MET A 58 13.75 -11.12 -2.81
CA MET A 58 12.75 -10.14 -2.39
C MET A 58 11.57 -10.11 -3.37
N ILE A 59 10.36 -10.12 -2.82
CA ILE A 59 9.11 -10.06 -3.56
C ILE A 59 8.34 -8.81 -3.15
N HIS A 60 7.93 -8.02 -4.12
CA HIS A 60 7.12 -6.82 -3.88
C HIS A 60 5.65 -7.21 -3.72
N GLY A 61 5.12 -7.04 -2.50
CA GLY A 61 3.73 -7.27 -2.21
C GLY A 61 2.82 -6.09 -2.57
N PRO A 62 1.51 -6.22 -2.32
CA PRO A 62 0.54 -5.15 -2.54
C PRO A 62 0.55 -4.08 -1.43
N GLY A 63 1.73 -3.59 -1.08
CA GLY A 63 1.99 -2.61 -0.01
C GLY A 63 1.85 -1.14 -0.41
N CYS A 64 1.29 -0.84 -1.59
CA CYS A 64 1.06 0.51 -2.10
C CYS A 64 -0.44 0.74 -2.29
N PRO A 65 -1.09 1.62 -1.51
CA PRO A 65 -2.55 1.76 -1.51
C PRO A 65 -3.11 2.31 -2.83
N VAL A 66 -2.35 3.18 -3.50
CA VAL A 66 -2.65 3.66 -4.86
C VAL A 66 -2.60 2.51 -5.86
N CYS A 67 -1.63 1.60 -5.68
CA CYS A 67 -1.36 0.53 -6.60
C CYS A 67 -2.47 -0.52 -6.58
N VAL A 68 -3.08 -0.75 -5.42
CA VAL A 68 -4.15 -1.74 -5.22
C VAL A 68 -5.56 -1.18 -5.45
N LEU A 69 -5.71 0.13 -5.66
CA LEU A 69 -7.02 0.72 -5.89
C LEU A 69 -7.61 0.25 -7.24
N PRO A 70 -8.84 -0.30 -7.25
CA PRO A 70 -9.47 -0.75 -8.50
C PRO A 70 -9.74 0.38 -9.48
N ALA A 71 -9.63 0.09 -10.77
CA ALA A 71 -9.95 1.04 -11.84
C ALA A 71 -11.37 1.62 -11.70
N GLY A 72 -12.34 0.80 -11.28
CA GLY A 72 -13.71 1.22 -11.03
C GLY A 72 -13.85 2.32 -9.97
N ARG A 73 -13.02 2.31 -8.93
CA ARG A 73 -13.03 3.35 -7.89
C ARG A 73 -12.38 4.64 -8.40
N VAL A 74 -11.35 4.54 -9.24
CA VAL A 74 -10.74 5.70 -9.91
C VAL A 74 -11.76 6.35 -10.86
N GLU A 75 -12.50 5.53 -11.62
CA GLU A 75 -13.58 5.99 -12.50
C GLU A 75 -14.67 6.74 -11.71
N ASN A 76 -15.12 6.18 -10.58
CA ASN A 76 -16.06 6.86 -9.70
C ASN A 76 -15.53 8.22 -9.21
N GLY A 77 -14.23 8.31 -8.90
CA GLY A 77 -13.59 9.58 -8.56
C GLY A 77 -13.61 10.59 -9.71
N ILE A 78 -13.38 10.14 -10.95
CA ILE A 78 -13.47 10.98 -12.15
C ILE A 78 -14.90 11.48 -12.35
N GLN A 79 -15.90 10.61 -12.20
CA GLN A 79 -17.31 10.98 -12.31
C GLN A 79 -17.72 12.01 -11.25
N LEU A 80 -17.27 11.85 -10.00
CA LEU A 80 -17.46 12.85 -8.95
C LEU A 80 -16.83 14.18 -9.35
N ALA A 81 -15.58 14.19 -9.82
CA ALA A 81 -14.88 15.41 -10.21
C ALA A 81 -15.59 16.18 -11.34
N GLN A 82 -16.32 15.49 -12.20
CA GLN A 82 -17.08 16.07 -13.31
C GLN A 82 -18.44 16.64 -12.87
N MET A 83 -18.90 16.40 -11.64
CA MET A 83 -20.14 16.96 -11.14
C MET A 83 -20.05 18.49 -11.02
N PRO A 84 -20.98 19.26 -11.60
CA PRO A 84 -20.99 20.72 -11.46
C PRO A 84 -21.05 21.13 -9.99
N GLY A 85 -20.21 22.09 -9.60
CA GLY A 85 -20.20 22.56 -8.20
C GLY A 85 -19.35 21.73 -7.23
N LEU A 86 -18.76 20.62 -7.68
CA LEU A 86 -17.93 19.76 -6.84
C LEU A 86 -16.45 20.17 -6.91
N ILE A 87 -15.73 19.96 -5.81
CA ILE A 87 -14.27 20.02 -5.70
C ILE A 87 -13.80 18.66 -5.20
N LEU A 88 -13.02 17.95 -6.01
CA LEU A 88 -12.46 16.66 -5.61
C LEU A 88 -11.03 16.87 -5.07
N CYS A 89 -10.83 16.55 -3.80
CA CYS A 89 -9.52 16.56 -3.16
C CYS A 89 -8.92 15.15 -3.21
N CYS A 90 -7.66 15.03 -3.65
CA CYS A 90 -6.95 13.75 -3.69
C CYS A 90 -5.45 13.92 -3.40
N TYR A 91 -4.76 12.85 -3.06
CA TYR A 91 -3.30 12.85 -2.97
C TYR A 91 -2.66 12.97 -4.36
N GLY A 92 -1.39 13.43 -4.41
CA GLY A 92 -0.74 13.75 -5.69
C GLY A 92 -0.51 12.54 -6.59
N ASP A 93 -0.22 11.38 -6.01
CA ASP A 93 -0.04 10.10 -6.71
C ASP A 93 -1.33 9.63 -7.39
N MET A 94 -2.49 9.91 -6.79
CA MET A 94 -3.80 9.59 -7.34
C MET A 94 -4.11 10.32 -8.66
N LEU A 95 -3.47 11.47 -8.92
CA LEU A 95 -3.76 12.28 -10.11
C LEU A 95 -3.53 11.52 -11.43
N ARG A 96 -2.53 10.63 -11.47
CA ARG A 96 -2.11 9.94 -12.69
C ARG A 96 -2.56 8.49 -12.77
N VAL A 97 -3.34 8.01 -11.80
CA VAL A 97 -3.82 6.61 -11.83
C VAL A 97 -4.73 6.43 -13.05
N PRO A 98 -4.44 5.43 -13.92
CA PRO A 98 -5.24 5.21 -15.11
C PRO A 98 -6.60 4.60 -14.75
N ALA A 99 -7.63 5.09 -15.42
CA ALA A 99 -9.01 4.59 -15.42
C ALA A 99 -9.43 4.11 -16.82
N ALA A 100 -10.72 3.88 -17.04
CA ALA A 100 -11.24 3.46 -18.34
C ALA A 100 -10.92 4.48 -19.44
N GLY A 101 -10.73 3.98 -20.67
CA GLY A 101 -10.41 4.81 -21.83
C GLY A 101 -9.10 5.61 -21.72
N GLY A 102 -8.22 5.25 -20.77
CA GLY A 102 -7.00 5.99 -20.49
C GLY A 102 -7.23 7.34 -19.78
N MET A 103 -8.40 7.57 -19.22
CA MET A 103 -8.68 8.74 -18.38
C MET A 103 -7.91 8.67 -17.05
N SER A 104 -7.77 9.83 -16.40
CA SER A 104 -7.21 9.98 -15.06
C SER A 104 -7.77 11.25 -14.42
N LEU A 105 -7.59 11.41 -13.11
CA LEU A 105 -7.98 12.66 -12.42
C LEU A 105 -7.25 13.89 -12.99
N LEU A 106 -5.99 13.74 -13.40
CA LEU A 106 -5.23 14.80 -14.07
C LEU A 106 -5.85 15.18 -15.43
N LYS A 107 -6.28 14.19 -16.22
CA LYS A 107 -6.98 14.44 -17.50
C LYS A 107 -8.36 15.06 -17.27
N ALA A 108 -9.11 14.59 -16.28
CA ALA A 108 -10.39 15.19 -15.89
C ALA A 108 -10.22 16.68 -15.51
N LYS A 109 -9.16 17.00 -14.76
CA LYS A 109 -8.78 18.39 -14.44
C LYS A 109 -8.49 19.21 -15.70
N ALA A 110 -7.74 18.65 -16.65
CA ALA A 110 -7.47 19.31 -17.93
C ALA A 110 -8.76 19.55 -18.76
N CYS A 111 -9.79 18.72 -18.57
CA CYS A 111 -11.12 18.89 -19.15
C CYS A 111 -12.05 19.83 -18.36
N GLY A 112 -11.55 20.53 -17.32
CA GLY A 112 -12.30 21.55 -16.58
C GLY A 112 -12.89 21.11 -15.24
N ALA A 113 -12.64 19.87 -14.79
CA ALA A 113 -13.01 19.44 -13.44
C ALA A 113 -12.16 20.14 -12.36
N ASP A 114 -12.75 20.50 -11.21
CA ASP A 114 -12.00 21.06 -10.08
C ASP A 114 -11.41 19.94 -9.22
N VAL A 115 -10.21 19.48 -9.60
CA VAL A 115 -9.42 18.51 -8.84
C VAL A 115 -8.26 19.20 -8.15
N ARG A 116 -8.19 19.08 -6.82
CA ARG A 116 -7.16 19.69 -5.98
C ARG A 116 -6.30 18.62 -5.32
N MET A 117 -4.98 18.80 -5.43
CA MET A 117 -4.03 17.97 -4.70
C MET A 117 -4.00 18.43 -3.24
N VAL A 118 -4.05 17.49 -2.31
CA VAL A 118 -3.87 17.72 -0.87
C VAL A 118 -2.74 16.87 -0.32
N TYR A 119 -2.10 17.31 0.76
CA TYR A 119 -1.10 16.52 1.48
C TYR A 119 -1.71 15.78 2.66
N SER A 120 -2.84 16.26 3.18
CA SER A 120 -3.54 15.67 4.32
C SER A 120 -5.06 15.72 4.17
N SER A 121 -5.76 14.90 4.95
CA SER A 121 -7.22 14.98 5.08
C SER A 121 -7.68 16.32 5.66
N ALA A 122 -6.85 16.97 6.50
CA ALA A 122 -7.13 18.28 7.08
C ALA A 122 -7.16 19.40 6.02
N ASP A 123 -6.33 19.30 4.96
CA ASP A 123 -6.37 20.26 3.85
C ASP A 123 -7.72 20.22 3.14
N ALA A 124 -8.32 19.03 2.98
CA ALA A 124 -9.64 18.88 2.37
C ALA A 124 -10.75 19.49 3.24
N VAL A 125 -10.66 19.37 4.57
CA VAL A 125 -11.56 20.05 5.52
C VAL A 125 -11.43 21.57 5.38
N LYS A 126 -10.19 22.08 5.33
CA LYS A 126 -9.93 23.51 5.14
C LYS A 126 -10.50 24.03 3.82
N ILE A 127 -10.33 23.28 2.72
CA ILE A 127 -10.93 23.61 1.42
C ILE A 127 -12.46 23.66 1.52
N ALA A 128 -13.09 22.77 2.29
CA ALA A 128 -14.54 22.82 2.51
C ALA A 128 -14.98 24.08 3.26
N GLN A 129 -14.23 24.52 4.28
CA GLN A 129 -14.49 25.77 5.01
C GLN A 129 -14.37 27.01 4.09
N GLU A 130 -13.38 27.01 3.20
CA GLU A 130 -13.12 28.13 2.28
C GLU A 130 -14.10 28.18 1.09
N ASN A 131 -14.89 27.12 0.87
CA ASN A 131 -15.80 26.99 -0.28
C ASN A 131 -17.20 26.52 0.16
N PRO A 132 -17.91 27.26 1.03
CA PRO A 132 -19.19 26.82 1.61
C PRO A 132 -20.29 26.57 0.57
N GLN A 133 -20.21 27.22 -0.59
CA GLN A 133 -21.13 27.09 -1.73
C GLN A 133 -20.83 25.89 -2.65
N ARG A 134 -19.76 25.13 -2.39
CA ARG A 134 -19.30 24.00 -3.23
C ARG A 134 -19.31 22.72 -2.42
N GLN A 135 -19.63 21.60 -3.06
CA GLN A 135 -19.44 20.29 -2.46
C GLN A 135 -17.95 19.93 -2.51
N VAL A 136 -17.38 19.51 -1.38
CA VAL A 136 -15.98 19.10 -1.30
C VAL A 136 -15.92 17.63 -0.92
N VAL A 137 -15.35 16.83 -1.82
CA VAL A 137 -15.18 15.39 -1.64
C VAL A 137 -13.70 15.08 -1.49
N PHE A 138 -13.32 14.46 -0.37
CA PHE A 138 -11.99 13.90 -0.19
C PHE A 138 -11.96 12.45 -0.66
N PHE A 139 -11.19 12.17 -1.71
CA PHE A 139 -10.94 10.81 -2.19
C PHE A 139 -9.91 10.14 -1.27
N ALA A 140 -10.41 9.58 -0.17
CA ALA A 140 -9.59 8.97 0.87
C ALA A 140 -9.16 7.56 0.46
N ILE A 141 -7.84 7.38 0.31
CA ILE A 141 -7.19 6.09 0.09
C ILE A 141 -6.15 5.84 1.18
N GLY A 142 -5.68 4.60 1.27
CA GLY A 142 -4.56 4.22 2.13
C GLY A 142 -4.91 3.14 3.14
N PHE A 143 -3.86 2.65 3.77
CA PHE A 143 -3.93 1.59 4.78
C PHE A 143 -4.28 2.15 6.16
N GLU A 144 -3.99 1.38 7.20
CA GLU A 144 -4.25 1.73 8.60
C GLU A 144 -3.50 3.00 9.04
N THR A 145 -2.47 3.42 8.31
CA THR A 145 -1.72 4.67 8.58
C THR A 145 -2.48 5.93 8.22
N THR A 146 -3.29 5.90 7.15
CA THR A 146 -4.02 7.08 6.67
C THR A 146 -5.48 7.08 7.12
N THR A 147 -5.97 5.96 7.64
CA THR A 147 -7.36 5.83 8.12
C THR A 147 -7.66 6.72 9.34
N PRO A 148 -6.82 6.78 10.41
CA PRO A 148 -7.11 7.62 11.57
C PRO A 148 -7.18 9.13 11.23
N PRO A 149 -6.26 9.72 10.44
CA PRO A 149 -6.42 11.11 9.98
C PRO A 149 -7.72 11.38 9.23
N THR A 150 -8.26 10.40 8.48
CA THR A 150 -9.58 10.56 7.83
C THR A 150 -10.71 10.52 8.85
N ALA A 151 -10.64 9.68 9.89
CA ALA A 151 -11.59 9.71 10.99
C ALA A 151 -11.59 11.07 11.71
N VAL A 152 -10.39 11.62 11.99
CA VAL A 152 -10.25 12.97 12.57
C VAL A 152 -10.93 14.01 11.68
N ALA A 153 -10.70 13.95 10.36
CA ALA A 153 -11.30 14.90 9.41
C ALA A 153 -12.83 14.86 9.41
N ILE A 154 -13.45 13.68 9.51
CA ILE A 154 -14.90 13.53 9.62
C ILE A 154 -15.42 14.15 10.93
N LEU A 155 -14.80 13.82 12.06
CA LEU A 155 -15.22 14.35 13.36
C LEU A 155 -15.00 15.87 13.46
N GLN A 156 -13.92 16.38 12.87
CA GLN A 156 -13.65 17.81 12.80
C GLN A 156 -14.67 18.53 11.91
N ALA A 157 -15.02 17.97 10.76
CA ALA A 157 -16.07 18.50 9.89
C ALA A 157 -17.42 18.55 10.60
N GLN A 158 -17.75 17.51 11.39
CA GLN A 158 -18.94 17.47 12.23
C GLN A 158 -18.93 18.56 13.32
N ALA A 159 -17.83 18.69 14.06
CA ALA A 159 -17.69 19.71 15.10
C ALA A 159 -17.79 21.14 14.55
N LEU A 160 -17.37 21.34 13.29
CA LEU A 160 -17.46 22.62 12.58
C LEU A 160 -18.80 22.84 11.85
N GLY A 161 -19.70 21.85 11.85
CA GLY A 161 -20.99 21.91 11.14
C GLY A 161 -20.86 21.99 9.61
N LEU A 162 -19.80 21.40 9.04
CA LEU A 162 -19.53 21.45 7.59
C LEU A 162 -20.45 20.49 6.83
N THR A 163 -21.57 21.00 6.36
CA THR A 163 -22.54 20.24 5.57
C THR A 163 -22.07 19.98 4.13
N ASN A 164 -21.01 20.64 3.66
CA ASN A 164 -20.49 20.52 2.29
C ASN A 164 -19.28 19.58 2.16
N PHE A 165 -18.77 19.02 3.26
CA PHE A 165 -17.66 18.08 3.25
C PHE A 165 -18.15 16.63 3.24
N SER A 166 -17.51 15.78 2.43
CA SER A 166 -17.72 14.33 2.46
C SER A 166 -16.47 13.58 2.02
N VAL A 167 -16.42 12.30 2.33
CA VAL A 167 -15.28 11.41 2.11
C VAL A 167 -15.72 10.27 1.21
N PHE A 168 -15.01 10.08 0.10
CA PHE A 168 -15.11 8.87 -0.71
C PHE A 168 -14.14 7.82 -0.16
N CYS A 169 -14.64 7.01 0.77
CA CYS A 169 -13.82 6.10 1.58
C CYS A 169 -13.37 4.86 0.81
N ASN A 170 -12.06 4.74 0.63
CA ASN A 170 -11.36 3.63 -0.03
C ASN A 170 -10.19 3.13 0.84
N HIS A 171 -10.35 3.21 2.16
CA HIS A 171 -9.35 2.67 3.08
C HIS A 171 -9.38 1.15 3.08
N VAL A 172 -8.19 0.56 3.08
CA VAL A 172 -7.93 -0.87 2.92
C VAL A 172 -7.09 -1.39 4.10
N LEU A 173 -7.12 -2.70 4.33
CA LEU A 173 -6.50 -3.34 5.50
C LEU A 173 -5.41 -4.33 5.08
N THR A 174 -4.24 -4.19 5.67
CA THR A 174 -3.06 -5.00 5.34
C THR A 174 -3.22 -6.47 5.79
N PRO A 175 -3.59 -6.80 7.04
CA PRO A 175 -3.68 -8.20 7.47
C PRO A 175 -4.64 -9.04 6.60
N SER A 176 -5.79 -8.46 6.21
CA SER A 176 -6.77 -9.14 5.36
C SER A 176 -6.20 -9.44 3.97
N ALA A 177 -5.42 -8.53 3.39
CA ALA A 177 -4.79 -8.74 2.09
C ALA A 177 -3.69 -9.80 2.13
N ILE A 178 -2.86 -9.80 3.18
CA ILE A 178 -1.82 -10.83 3.36
C ILE A 178 -2.47 -12.21 3.51
N ALA A 179 -3.51 -12.34 4.34
CA ALA A 179 -4.24 -13.59 4.52
C ALA A 179 -4.84 -14.10 3.20
N HIS A 180 -5.42 -13.21 2.39
CA HIS A 180 -5.99 -13.56 1.08
C HIS A 180 -4.95 -14.09 0.09
N ILE A 181 -3.74 -13.51 0.06
CA ILE A 181 -2.64 -13.99 -0.78
C ILE A 181 -2.30 -15.44 -0.45
N LEU A 182 -2.22 -15.79 0.84
CA LEU A 182 -1.89 -17.15 1.28
C LEU A 182 -3.05 -18.15 1.15
N GLN A 183 -4.28 -17.67 1.14
CA GLN A 183 -5.48 -18.50 0.95
C GLN A 183 -5.81 -18.75 -0.53
N SER A 184 -5.26 -17.94 -1.45
CA SER A 184 -5.56 -18.03 -2.88
C SER A 184 -5.34 -19.44 -3.44
N PRO A 185 -6.36 -20.04 -4.11
CA PRO A 185 -6.25 -21.37 -4.70
C PRO A 185 -5.11 -21.51 -5.72
N GLU A 186 -4.70 -20.45 -6.41
CA GLU A 186 -3.55 -20.48 -7.33
C GLU A 186 -2.22 -20.67 -6.57
N VAL A 187 -2.11 -20.06 -5.39
CA VAL A 187 -0.95 -20.22 -4.48
C VAL A 187 -0.94 -21.62 -3.88
N ARG A 188 -2.11 -22.14 -3.49
CA ARG A 188 -2.25 -23.47 -2.85
C ARG A 188 -2.24 -24.66 -3.82
N ARG A 189 -2.79 -24.56 -5.03
CA ARG A 189 -2.92 -25.70 -5.98
C ARG A 189 -1.75 -25.84 -6.94
N LEU A 190 -1.02 -24.76 -7.22
CA LEU A 190 0.02 -24.77 -8.27
C LEU A 190 1.41 -24.38 -7.75
N GLY A 191 1.57 -24.05 -6.46
CA GLY A 191 2.86 -23.61 -5.90
C GLY A 191 3.43 -22.37 -6.59
N LEU A 192 2.60 -21.61 -7.32
CA LEU A 192 3.03 -20.55 -8.23
C LEU A 192 3.61 -19.32 -7.51
N VAL A 193 3.28 -19.14 -6.23
CA VAL A 193 3.96 -18.16 -5.37
C VAL A 193 4.31 -18.86 -4.06
N ALA A 194 5.47 -19.51 -4.02
CA ALA A 194 6.04 -19.95 -2.75
C ALA A 194 6.49 -18.71 -1.97
N LEU A 195 5.77 -18.32 -0.92
CA LEU A 195 6.23 -17.31 0.03
C LEU A 195 6.76 -18.02 1.26
N ASP A 196 7.94 -17.64 1.73
CA ASP A 196 8.56 -18.20 2.92
C ASP A 196 8.29 -17.33 4.15
N GLY A 197 8.34 -16.00 4.03
CA GLY A 197 8.11 -15.08 5.13
C GLY A 197 7.87 -13.65 4.66
N PHE A 198 7.59 -12.75 5.60
CA PHE A 198 7.18 -11.38 5.32
C PHE A 198 7.99 -10.34 6.08
N ILE A 199 8.37 -9.27 5.39
CA ILE A 199 8.75 -8.01 6.04
C ILE A 199 7.45 -7.24 6.30
N GLY A 200 7.08 -7.18 7.57
CA GLY A 200 5.85 -6.53 8.04
C GLY A 200 5.94 -5.01 7.91
N PRO A 201 4.84 -4.33 7.52
CA PRO A 201 4.86 -2.90 7.25
C PRO A 201 5.15 -2.06 8.50
N ALA A 202 6.09 -1.11 8.39
CA ALA A 202 6.52 -0.31 9.55
C ALA A 202 5.39 0.55 10.12
N HIS A 203 4.93 1.54 9.35
CA HIS A 203 3.97 2.54 9.84
C HIS A 203 2.59 1.93 10.11
N VAL A 204 2.14 0.94 9.34
CA VAL A 204 0.88 0.22 9.63
C VAL A 204 0.96 -0.41 11.02
N SER A 205 2.08 -1.05 11.34
CA SER A 205 2.30 -1.67 12.65
C SER A 205 2.43 -0.67 13.79
N ILE A 206 2.78 0.59 13.55
CA ILE A 206 2.66 1.65 14.57
C ILE A 206 1.19 1.83 14.98
N VAL A 207 0.26 1.72 14.01
CA VAL A 207 -1.17 1.88 14.28
C VAL A 207 -1.75 0.62 14.90
N ILE A 208 -1.56 -0.55 14.28
CA ILE A 208 -2.27 -1.78 14.68
C ILE A 208 -1.48 -2.67 15.66
N GLY A 209 -0.19 -2.39 15.84
CA GLY A 209 0.72 -3.20 16.65
C GLY A 209 1.23 -4.44 15.92
N SER A 210 2.00 -5.27 16.62
CA SER A 210 2.45 -6.57 16.10
C SER A 210 1.41 -7.68 16.26
N ARG A 211 0.50 -7.55 17.24
CA ARG A 211 -0.48 -8.57 17.61
C ARG A 211 -1.34 -9.08 16.45
N PRO A 212 -1.83 -8.25 15.51
CA PRO A 212 -2.64 -8.74 14.39
C PRO A 212 -1.92 -9.72 13.45
N TYR A 213 -0.59 -9.75 13.46
CA TYR A 213 0.19 -10.68 12.64
C TYR A 213 0.49 -12.00 13.37
N GLU A 214 0.23 -12.11 14.67
CA GLU A 214 0.57 -13.32 15.46
C GLU A 214 -0.25 -14.51 15.00
N TYR A 215 -1.58 -14.35 14.92
CA TYR A 215 -2.47 -15.37 14.36
C TYR A 215 -2.08 -15.77 12.94
N PHE A 216 -1.59 -14.79 12.15
CA PHE A 216 -1.14 -15.05 10.80
C PHE A 216 0.12 -15.94 10.77
N ALA A 217 1.12 -15.63 11.60
CA ALA A 217 2.34 -16.41 11.65
C ALA A 217 2.08 -17.85 12.13
N GLU A 218 1.21 -18.00 13.14
CA GLU A 218 0.78 -19.28 13.69
C GLU A 218 -0.03 -20.12 12.69
N GLU A 219 -1.07 -19.55 12.08
CA GLU A 219 -2.00 -20.30 11.22
C GLU A 219 -1.35 -20.70 9.88
N PHE A 220 -0.57 -19.79 9.28
CA PHE A 220 0.00 -20.03 7.95
C PHE A 220 1.43 -20.59 7.98
N GLN A 221 2.04 -20.67 9.16
CA GLN A 221 3.44 -21.07 9.33
C GLN A 221 4.39 -20.21 8.47
N LYS A 222 4.18 -18.89 8.52
CA LYS A 222 4.97 -17.89 7.80
C LYS A 222 5.44 -16.79 8.76
N PRO A 223 6.75 -16.70 9.06
CA PRO A 223 7.25 -15.68 9.96
C PRO A 223 7.04 -14.27 9.39
N VAL A 224 6.85 -13.31 10.29
CA VAL A 224 6.74 -11.89 9.99
C VAL A 224 7.76 -11.13 10.81
N VAL A 225 8.59 -10.32 10.18
CA VAL A 225 9.47 -9.39 10.90
C VAL A 225 9.08 -7.97 10.56
N ILE A 226 8.60 -7.23 11.55
CA ILE A 226 8.21 -5.82 11.40
C ILE A 226 9.47 -4.98 11.41
N ALA A 227 9.72 -4.24 10.32
CA ALA A 227 10.95 -3.50 10.09
C ALA A 227 10.70 -2.02 9.85
N GLY A 228 11.65 -1.17 10.24
CA GLY A 228 11.68 0.24 9.83
C GLY A 228 11.99 0.43 8.34
N PHE A 229 12.15 1.67 7.88
CA PHE A 229 12.39 2.01 6.46
C PHE A 229 13.85 2.24 6.11
N GLU A 230 14.73 2.32 7.10
CA GLU A 230 16.14 2.53 6.84
C GLU A 230 16.77 1.22 6.32
N PRO A 231 17.81 1.29 5.48
CA PRO A 231 18.35 0.09 4.83
C PRO A 231 18.83 -0.96 5.84
N LEU A 232 19.42 -0.54 6.96
CA LEU A 232 19.84 -1.47 8.00
C LEU A 232 18.65 -2.15 8.71
N ASP A 233 17.51 -1.47 8.87
CA ASP A 233 16.30 -2.08 9.44
C ASP A 233 15.83 -3.25 8.57
N VAL A 234 15.75 -3.00 7.25
CA VAL A 234 15.30 -3.99 6.26
C VAL A 234 16.27 -5.16 6.19
N MET A 235 17.58 -4.90 6.15
CA MET A 235 18.59 -5.96 6.14
C MET A 235 18.58 -6.80 7.41
N GLN A 236 18.40 -6.17 8.57
CA GLN A 236 18.28 -6.87 9.84
C GLN A 236 17.04 -7.77 9.87
N ALA A 237 15.90 -7.27 9.35
CA ALA A 237 14.68 -8.06 9.24
C ALA A 237 14.85 -9.27 8.30
N ILE A 238 15.57 -9.12 7.19
CA ILE A 238 15.91 -10.24 6.29
C ILE A 238 16.75 -11.29 7.03
N LEU A 239 17.77 -10.88 7.79
CA LEU A 239 18.59 -11.80 8.58
C LEU A 239 17.74 -12.57 9.62
N MET A 240 16.85 -11.87 10.32
CA MET A 240 15.93 -12.47 11.29
C MET A 240 15.00 -13.49 10.64
N LEU A 241 14.44 -13.18 9.46
CA LEU A 241 13.63 -14.11 8.68
C LEU A 241 14.42 -15.35 8.26
N VAL A 242 15.65 -15.19 7.76
CA VAL A 242 16.52 -16.31 7.38
C VAL A 242 16.76 -17.25 8.56
N ARG A 243 17.06 -16.70 9.75
CA ARG A 243 17.22 -17.48 10.99
C ARG A 243 15.98 -18.28 11.35
N GLN A 244 14.83 -17.62 11.43
CA GLN A 244 13.57 -18.29 11.75
C GLN A 244 13.28 -19.42 10.75
N LEU A 245 13.47 -19.17 9.46
CA LEU A 245 13.21 -20.16 8.42
C LEU A 245 14.16 -21.36 8.49
N ASN A 246 15.42 -21.16 8.89
CA ASN A 246 16.39 -22.24 9.13
C ASN A 246 16.05 -23.05 10.38
N GLU A 247 15.57 -22.38 11.42
CA GLU A 247 15.17 -23.00 12.69
C GLU A 247 13.79 -23.67 12.62
N GLY A 248 13.04 -23.46 11.52
CA GLY A 248 11.67 -23.94 11.40
C GLY A 248 10.68 -23.20 12.29
N ARG A 249 11.01 -21.97 12.71
CA ARG A 249 10.13 -21.09 13.48
C ARG A 249 9.27 -20.22 12.56
N ALA A 250 8.06 -19.92 13.02
CA ALA A 250 7.13 -19.03 12.34
C ALA A 250 6.50 -18.08 13.37
N GLU A 251 7.24 -17.04 13.74
CA GLU A 251 6.84 -16.08 14.77
C GLU A 251 6.78 -14.66 14.21
N VAL A 252 6.16 -13.76 14.97
CA VAL A 252 6.22 -12.32 14.71
C VAL A 252 7.34 -11.74 15.56
N GLU A 253 8.38 -11.22 14.91
CA GLU A 253 9.44 -10.47 15.57
C GLU A 253 9.37 -8.99 15.21
N ASN A 254 9.78 -8.12 16.14
CA ASN A 254 9.71 -6.67 16.01
C ASN A 254 11.11 -6.07 15.97
N GLU A 255 11.66 -5.93 14.77
CA GLU A 255 12.91 -5.21 14.54
C GLU A 255 12.71 -3.71 14.82
N PHE A 256 11.54 -3.16 14.45
CA PHE A 256 11.20 -1.75 14.63
C PHE A 256 10.71 -1.38 16.05
N SER A 257 11.32 -1.98 17.07
CA SER A 257 10.98 -1.83 18.50
C SER A 257 11.00 -0.38 19.01
N ARG A 258 11.74 0.51 18.33
CA ARG A 258 11.79 1.95 18.64
C ARG A 258 10.48 2.70 18.37
N ALA A 259 9.56 2.12 17.61
CA ALA A 259 8.30 2.77 17.22
C ALA A 259 7.06 1.88 17.34
N VAL A 260 7.23 0.55 17.25
CA VAL A 260 6.12 -0.41 17.25
C VAL A 260 6.02 -1.09 18.61
N THR A 261 4.82 -1.07 19.19
CA THR A 261 4.45 -1.87 20.36
C THR A 261 3.58 -3.04 19.92
N ARG A 262 3.36 -4.01 20.81
CA ARG A 262 2.48 -5.14 20.52
C ARG A 262 1.04 -4.73 20.23
N ASP A 263 0.53 -3.74 20.96
CA ASP A 263 -0.86 -3.28 20.87
C ASP A 263 -1.05 -2.11 19.88
N GLY A 264 0.04 -1.49 19.44
CA GLY A 264 0.00 -0.33 18.54
C GLY A 264 -0.57 0.92 19.21
N ASN A 265 -1.13 1.80 18.38
CA ASN A 265 -1.75 3.04 18.83
C ASN A 265 -3.24 2.82 19.12
N VAL A 266 -3.54 2.45 20.37
CA VAL A 266 -4.91 2.20 20.84
C VAL A 266 -5.84 3.40 20.62
N LYS A 267 -5.35 4.63 20.79
CA LYS A 267 -6.15 5.84 20.57
C LYS A 267 -6.59 5.98 19.10
N ALA A 268 -5.67 5.73 18.17
CA ALA A 268 -5.97 5.75 16.74
C ALA A 268 -6.94 4.62 16.36
N GLN A 269 -6.77 3.42 16.93
CA GLN A 269 -7.68 2.29 16.69
C GLN A 269 -9.10 2.58 17.18
N LEU A 270 -9.26 3.16 18.38
CA LEU A 270 -10.57 3.55 18.91
C LEU A 270 -11.25 4.58 18.03
N LEU A 271 -10.50 5.56 17.52
CA LEU A 271 -11.03 6.58 16.60
C LEU A 271 -11.51 5.97 15.28
N VAL A 272 -10.74 5.05 14.71
CA VAL A 272 -11.13 4.32 13.49
C VAL A 272 -12.37 3.48 13.77
N ALA A 273 -12.40 2.77 14.90
CA ALA A 273 -13.53 1.95 15.32
C ALA A 273 -14.80 2.78 15.62
N GLU A 274 -14.66 4.05 16.01
CA GLU A 274 -15.78 4.98 16.17
C GLU A 274 -16.41 5.29 14.82
N VAL A 275 -15.61 5.75 13.85
CA VAL A 275 -16.08 6.33 12.57
C VAL A 275 -16.35 5.29 11.48
N PHE A 276 -15.58 4.21 11.46
CA PHE A 276 -15.59 3.23 10.39
C PHE A 276 -16.03 1.85 10.85
N GLU A 277 -16.46 1.04 9.89
CA GLU A 277 -16.74 -0.39 10.04
C GLU A 277 -16.23 -1.17 8.82
N LEU A 278 -16.06 -2.48 8.98
CA LEU A 278 -15.58 -3.34 7.89
C LEU A 278 -16.60 -3.42 6.74
N ARG A 279 -16.11 -3.25 5.52
CA ARG A 279 -16.84 -3.68 4.32
C ARG A 279 -16.79 -5.19 4.22
N ARG A 280 -17.93 -5.82 3.93
CA ARG A 280 -18.00 -7.28 3.76
C ARG A 280 -17.07 -7.77 2.66
N VAL A 281 -16.98 -7.02 1.56
CA VAL A 281 -16.12 -7.34 0.42
C VAL A 281 -15.64 -6.04 -0.22
N PHE A 282 -14.42 -6.04 -0.74
CA PHE A 282 -13.87 -4.94 -1.51
C PHE A 282 -12.98 -5.49 -2.62
N GLU A 283 -13.02 -4.85 -3.79
CA GLU A 283 -12.14 -5.20 -4.89
C GLU A 283 -10.75 -4.62 -4.64
N TRP A 284 -9.73 -5.41 -4.93
CA TRP A 284 -8.33 -5.00 -4.94
C TRP A 284 -7.76 -5.28 -6.32
N ARG A 285 -7.12 -4.28 -6.91
CA ARG A 285 -6.35 -4.47 -8.14
C ARG A 285 -5.32 -5.58 -7.92
N GLY A 286 -5.37 -6.60 -8.76
CA GLY A 286 -4.47 -7.76 -8.70
C GLY A 286 -4.86 -8.87 -7.73
N LEU A 287 -5.74 -8.63 -6.75
CA LEU A 287 -6.20 -9.66 -5.81
C LEU A 287 -7.68 -10.04 -5.98
N GLY A 288 -8.44 -9.26 -6.76
CA GLY A 288 -9.87 -9.47 -6.97
C GLY A 288 -10.69 -9.07 -5.75
N LEU A 289 -11.81 -9.75 -5.51
CA LEU A 289 -12.67 -9.49 -4.36
C LEU A 289 -12.06 -10.10 -3.09
N VAL A 290 -11.76 -9.25 -2.11
CA VAL A 290 -11.18 -9.64 -0.82
C VAL A 290 -12.22 -9.37 0.28
N PRO A 291 -12.61 -10.39 1.06
CA PRO A 291 -13.51 -10.20 2.19
C PRO A 291 -12.88 -9.37 3.31
N TYR A 292 -13.68 -8.51 3.95
CA TYR A 292 -13.28 -7.79 5.19
C TYR A 292 -11.92 -7.08 5.10
N SER A 293 -11.59 -6.55 3.93
CA SER A 293 -10.28 -5.94 3.63
C SER A 293 -10.32 -4.43 3.49
N ALA A 294 -11.47 -3.81 3.72
CA ALA A 294 -11.65 -2.38 3.53
C ALA A 294 -12.66 -1.84 4.53
N LEU A 295 -12.66 -0.52 4.67
CA LEU A 295 -13.51 0.20 5.60
C LEU A 295 -14.58 1.00 4.86
N ARG A 296 -15.73 1.14 5.51
CA ARG A 296 -16.79 2.09 5.14
C ARG A 296 -17.13 2.96 6.34
N ILE A 297 -17.65 4.14 6.05
CA ILE A 297 -18.12 5.06 7.07
C ILE A 297 -19.40 4.48 7.68
N LYS A 298 -19.52 4.50 9.02
CA LYS A 298 -20.72 4.01 9.70
C LYS A 298 -21.94 4.86 9.39
N ALA A 299 -23.12 4.25 9.51
CA ALA A 299 -24.41 4.92 9.28
C ALA A 299 -24.60 6.21 10.10
N GLN A 300 -24.06 6.29 11.33
CA GLN A 300 -24.16 7.49 12.16
C GLN A 300 -23.40 8.71 11.60
N TYR A 301 -22.46 8.49 10.67
CA TYR A 301 -21.71 9.53 9.96
C TYR A 301 -22.08 9.56 8.46
N ALA A 302 -23.25 9.03 8.07
CA ALA A 302 -23.66 8.92 6.67
C ALA A 302 -23.71 10.25 5.94
N GLU A 303 -23.88 11.37 6.64
CA GLU A 303 -23.80 12.71 6.06
C GLU A 303 -22.42 12.99 5.45
N PHE A 304 -21.35 12.43 6.00
CA PHE A 304 -19.98 12.58 5.51
C PHE A 304 -19.58 11.49 4.51
N ASP A 305 -20.45 10.53 4.20
CA ASP A 305 -20.16 9.48 3.21
C ASP A 305 -20.55 9.93 1.80
N ALA A 306 -19.55 10.10 0.94
CA ALA A 306 -19.76 10.49 -0.45
C ALA A 306 -20.53 9.41 -1.25
N GLU A 307 -20.38 8.12 -0.90
CA GLU A 307 -21.12 7.05 -1.58
C GLU A 307 -22.61 7.18 -1.33
N SER A 308 -23.00 7.43 -0.08
CA SER A 308 -24.38 7.67 0.31
C SER A 308 -24.93 8.99 -0.26
N ARG A 309 -24.15 10.08 -0.18
CA ARG A 309 -24.56 11.42 -0.60
C ARG A 309 -24.78 11.54 -2.11
N PHE A 310 -23.87 10.98 -2.91
CA PHE A 310 -23.90 11.10 -4.38
C PHE A 310 -24.42 9.85 -5.09
N ARG A 311 -24.81 8.80 -4.34
CA ARG A 311 -25.30 7.52 -4.88
C ARG A 311 -24.34 6.92 -5.91
N ILE A 312 -23.07 6.84 -5.51
CA ILE A 312 -21.99 6.37 -6.39
C ILE A 312 -22.24 4.90 -6.76
N PRO A 313 -22.29 4.54 -8.06
CA PRO A 313 -22.54 3.16 -8.47
C PRO A 313 -21.34 2.24 -8.17
N ALA A 314 -21.63 0.95 -7.97
CA ALA A 314 -20.61 -0.07 -8.00
C ALA A 314 -20.17 -0.29 -9.46
N VAL A 315 -18.95 0.11 -9.77
CA VAL A 315 -18.35 -0.03 -11.10
C VAL A 315 -17.20 -1.03 -11.01
N SER A 316 -17.24 -2.09 -11.81
CA SER A 316 -16.12 -3.01 -11.99
C SER A 316 -15.56 -2.80 -13.39
N ILE A 317 -14.30 -2.40 -13.46
CA ILE A 317 -13.58 -2.13 -14.70
C ILE A 317 -12.32 -2.99 -14.65
N ALA A 318 -12.16 -3.84 -15.65
CA ALA A 318 -10.95 -4.63 -15.80
C ALA A 318 -9.76 -3.71 -16.09
N ASP A 319 -8.60 -4.03 -15.52
CA ASP A 319 -7.36 -3.37 -15.88
C ASP A 319 -6.98 -3.64 -17.34
N ASN A 320 -6.04 -2.84 -17.85
CA ASN A 320 -5.50 -3.04 -19.18
C ASN A 320 -4.94 -4.46 -19.32
N LYS A 321 -5.48 -5.25 -20.27
CA LYS A 321 -5.10 -6.65 -20.49
C LYS A 321 -3.61 -6.86 -20.76
N ALA A 322 -2.92 -5.86 -21.32
CA ALA A 322 -1.49 -5.92 -21.57
C ALA A 322 -0.64 -5.58 -20.33
N CYS A 323 -1.25 -5.01 -19.30
CA CYS A 323 -0.57 -4.67 -18.04
C CYS A 323 -0.52 -5.87 -17.11
N GLU A 324 0.66 -6.15 -16.55
CA GLU A 324 0.89 -7.28 -15.64
C GLU A 324 0.99 -6.86 -14.17
N CYS A 325 0.56 -5.63 -13.83
CA CYS A 325 0.62 -5.09 -12.46
C CYS A 325 -0.07 -6.02 -11.44
N GLY A 326 -1.18 -6.67 -11.80
CA GLY A 326 -1.83 -7.64 -10.91
C GLY A 326 -1.03 -8.92 -10.66
N ALA A 327 -0.20 -9.37 -11.61
CA ALA A 327 0.72 -10.49 -11.40
C ALA A 327 1.94 -10.06 -10.57
N ILE A 328 2.41 -8.82 -10.78
CA ILE A 328 3.52 -8.22 -10.02
C ILE A 328 3.15 -8.02 -8.56
N LEU A 329 1.97 -7.46 -8.27
CA LEU A 329 1.46 -7.27 -6.89
C LEU A 329 1.28 -8.59 -6.13
N ARG A 330 1.14 -9.72 -6.84
CA ARG A 330 1.05 -11.06 -6.24
C ARG A 330 2.41 -11.75 -6.11
N GLY A 331 3.48 -11.12 -6.60
CA GLY A 331 4.80 -11.75 -6.64
C GLY A 331 4.96 -12.87 -7.67
N VAL A 332 4.01 -13.00 -8.61
CA VAL A 332 4.07 -14.01 -9.69
C VAL A 332 5.04 -13.59 -10.80
N LYS A 333 5.16 -12.28 -11.03
CA LYS A 333 6.03 -11.68 -12.05
C LYS A 333 6.82 -10.53 -11.46
N ARG A 334 7.97 -10.23 -12.04
CA ARG A 334 8.75 -9.03 -11.75
C ARG A 334 8.44 -7.93 -12.77
N PRO A 335 8.70 -6.65 -12.44
CA PRO A 335 8.52 -5.56 -13.38
C PRO A 335 9.18 -5.79 -14.74
N GLN A 336 10.41 -6.32 -14.78
CA GLN A 336 11.12 -6.59 -16.04
C GLN A 336 10.51 -7.72 -16.88
N ASP A 337 9.68 -8.59 -16.29
CA ASP A 337 9.00 -9.65 -17.03
C ASP A 337 7.80 -9.10 -17.84
N CYS A 338 7.37 -7.85 -17.56
CA CYS A 338 6.27 -7.19 -18.24
C CYS A 338 6.73 -6.51 -19.54
N LYS A 339 6.16 -6.91 -20.68
CA LYS A 339 6.51 -6.37 -22.01
C LYS A 339 6.30 -4.87 -22.18
N LEU A 340 5.42 -4.26 -21.37
CA LEU A 340 5.18 -2.82 -21.41
C LEU A 340 6.19 -2.02 -20.60
N PHE A 341 6.92 -2.68 -19.68
CA PHE A 341 7.78 -2.03 -18.71
C PHE A 341 8.91 -1.26 -19.39
N GLY A 342 9.00 0.02 -19.08
CA GLY A 342 10.06 0.91 -19.55
C GLY A 342 10.01 1.29 -21.03
N THR A 343 9.04 0.76 -21.78
CA THR A 343 8.78 1.09 -23.18
C THR A 343 7.55 1.98 -23.28
N VAL A 344 6.36 1.37 -23.41
CA VAL A 344 5.07 2.08 -23.46
C VAL A 344 4.63 2.55 -22.07
N CYS A 345 4.94 1.76 -21.04
CA CYS A 345 4.62 2.09 -19.64
C CYS A 345 5.85 2.72 -18.98
N THR A 346 5.77 4.02 -18.71
CA THR A 346 6.79 4.83 -18.03
C THR A 346 6.14 5.70 -16.96
N PRO A 347 6.90 6.33 -16.05
CA PRO A 347 6.32 7.27 -15.07
C PRO A 347 5.54 8.43 -15.71
N ASP A 348 5.96 8.87 -16.90
CA ASP A 348 5.29 9.93 -17.67
C ASP A 348 4.02 9.42 -18.38
N ASN A 349 4.02 8.15 -18.80
CA ASN A 349 2.88 7.49 -19.42
C ASN A 349 2.55 6.15 -18.73
N PRO A 350 1.97 6.19 -17.50
CA PRO A 350 1.72 4.98 -16.74
C PRO A 350 0.51 4.22 -17.31
N VAL A 351 0.75 3.01 -17.82
CA VAL A 351 -0.32 2.11 -18.28
C VAL A 351 -0.98 1.36 -17.11
N GLY A 352 -0.24 1.14 -16.02
CA GLY A 352 -0.73 0.50 -14.80
C GLY A 352 -0.34 1.28 -13.56
N SER A 353 -1.10 1.13 -12.46
CA SER A 353 -0.84 1.88 -11.22
C SER A 353 0.51 1.59 -10.59
N CYS A 354 1.08 0.40 -10.79
CA CYS A 354 2.41 0.06 -10.30
C CYS A 354 3.51 1.01 -10.81
N MET A 355 3.27 1.75 -11.91
CA MET A 355 4.19 2.74 -12.49
C MET A 355 3.89 4.18 -12.04
N VAL A 356 2.82 4.41 -11.26
CA VAL A 356 2.33 5.77 -10.94
C VAL A 356 2.98 6.32 -9.66
N SER A 357 2.93 5.54 -8.59
CA SER A 357 3.46 5.93 -7.28
C SER A 357 4.92 5.54 -7.16
N SER A 358 5.74 6.36 -6.49
CA SER A 358 7.13 6.01 -6.15
C SER A 358 7.24 4.79 -5.21
N GLU A 359 6.12 4.42 -4.58
CA GLU A 359 5.94 3.22 -3.77
C GLU A 359 5.56 1.99 -4.61
N GLY A 360 5.24 2.18 -5.89
CA GLY A 360 4.88 1.10 -6.80
C GLY A 360 6.09 0.30 -7.27
N ALA A 361 5.96 -1.03 -7.28
CA ALA A 361 7.04 -1.95 -7.67
C ALA A 361 7.65 -1.60 -9.04
N CYS A 362 6.83 -1.25 -10.05
CA CYS A 362 7.34 -0.89 -11.36
C CYS A 362 8.04 0.47 -11.36
N ALA A 363 7.45 1.50 -10.73
CA ALA A 363 8.08 2.81 -10.67
C ALA A 363 9.42 2.78 -9.93
N ALA A 364 9.47 2.08 -8.79
CA ALA A 364 10.69 1.90 -8.01
C ALA A 364 11.78 1.19 -8.83
N HIS A 365 11.43 0.09 -9.52
CA HIS A 365 12.36 -0.62 -10.39
C HIS A 365 12.79 0.25 -11.60
N TYR A 366 11.89 1.03 -12.19
CA TYR A 366 12.22 1.93 -13.30
C TYR A 366 13.21 3.03 -12.87
N CYS A 367 13.01 3.61 -11.70
CA CYS A 367 13.87 4.69 -11.19
C CYS A 367 15.25 4.20 -10.76
N TYR A 368 15.35 3.03 -10.14
CA TYR A 368 16.57 2.61 -9.45
C TYR A 368 17.20 1.32 -9.99
N GLY A 369 16.40 0.39 -10.53
CA GLY A 369 16.85 -0.95 -10.93
C GLY A 369 17.14 -1.11 -12.43
N ARG A 370 16.41 -0.40 -13.32
CA ARG A 370 16.39 -0.70 -14.77
C ARG A 370 17.74 -0.66 -15.48
N LEU A 371 18.69 0.15 -15.01
CA LEU A 371 20.01 0.33 -15.64
C LEU A 371 21.07 -0.59 -15.04
N ARG A 372 20.77 -1.30 -13.95
CA ARG A 372 21.71 -2.18 -13.25
C ARG A 372 21.81 -3.57 -13.88
N GLU A 373 20.77 -4.04 -14.56
CA GLU A 373 20.77 -5.33 -15.27
C GLU A 373 21.31 -5.23 -16.71
N ALA A 374 21.53 -4.01 -17.23
CA ALA A 374 22.09 -3.77 -18.56
C ALA A 374 23.61 -3.54 -18.55
N ALA A 375 24.22 -3.50 -17.36
CA ALA A 375 25.65 -3.40 -17.11
C ALA A 375 26.14 -4.73 -16.51
#